data_AF-A0A7X8CLY4-F1
#
_entry.id   AF-A0A7X8CLY4-F1
#
_cell.length_a   1.000
_cell.length_b   1.000
_cell.length_c   1.000
_cell.angle_alpha   90.00
_cell.angle_beta   90.00
_cell.angle_gamma   90.00
#
_symmetry.space_group_name_H-M   'P 1'
#
loop_
_entity.id
_entity.type
_entity.pdbx_description
1 polymer ?
#
loop_
_entity_poly.entity_id
_entity_poly.type
_entity_poly.pdbx_seq_one_letter_code
_entity_poly.pdbx_strand_id
1 'polypeptide(L)'
;GLFPNTNQKPSIQYDTITPNMVVCDVIPNPPYTQFLKEAQKRGAKILDGLGMLVYQGAIAFKLWTGSDAPIEIMKKSLSKEFGI
;
A
#
# COMPACT_ATOMS: atom_id res chain seq x y z
N GLY A 1 -6.74 -13.63 6.41
CA GLY A 1 -5.59 -13.62 5.50
C GLY A 1 -5.51 -12.25 4.84
N LEU A 2 -4.31 -11.69 4.71
CA LEU A 2 -4.07 -10.38 4.08
C LEU A 2 -3.94 -10.46 2.55
N PHE A 3 -4.13 -11.66 1.98
CA PHE A 3 -3.99 -11.93 0.55
C PHE A 3 -5.38 -11.94 -0.11
N PRO A 4 -5.72 -10.94 -0.93
CA PRO A 4 -7.01 -10.85 -1.60
C PRO A 4 -7.02 -11.63 -2.91
N ASN A 5 -8.16 -11.57 -3.62
CA ASN A 5 -8.24 -12.05 -5.00
C ASN A 5 -7.41 -11.14 -5.92
N THR A 6 -6.29 -11.66 -6.41
CA THR A 6 -5.27 -10.90 -7.16
C THR A 6 -5.68 -10.52 -8.58
N ASN A 7 -6.77 -11.09 -9.09
CA ASN A 7 -7.32 -10.77 -10.41
C ASN A 7 -8.48 -9.77 -10.33
N GLN A 8 -8.93 -9.42 -9.12
CA GLN A 8 -10.04 -8.49 -8.92
C GLN A 8 -9.53 -7.05 -8.90
N LYS A 9 -10.38 -6.14 -9.39
CA LYS A 9 -10.21 -4.70 -9.26
C LYS A 9 -11.56 -4.04 -8.98
N PRO A 10 -11.62 -2.87 -8.33
CA PRO A 10 -12.87 -2.14 -8.10
C PRO A 10 -13.63 -1.86 -9.41
N SER A 11 -14.96 -1.95 -9.37
CA SER A 11 -15.81 -1.60 -10.52
C SER A 11 -16.00 -0.09 -10.59
N ILE A 12 -14.98 0.62 -11.08
CA ILE A 12 -14.98 2.06 -11.29
C ILE A 12 -14.67 2.40 -12.76
N GLN A 13 -14.98 3.63 -13.17
CA GLN A 13 -14.64 4.13 -14.49
C GLN A 13 -13.15 4.50 -14.55
N TYR A 14 -12.31 3.56 -14.98
CA TYR A 14 -10.87 3.78 -14.96
C TYR A 14 -10.40 4.91 -15.88
N ASP A 15 -11.11 5.17 -16.98
CA ASP A 15 -10.73 6.19 -17.96
C ASP A 15 -10.90 7.63 -17.44
N THR A 16 -11.52 7.81 -16.27
CA THR A 16 -11.55 9.09 -15.56
C THR A 16 -10.31 9.34 -14.69
N ILE A 17 -9.42 8.35 -14.56
CA ILE A 17 -8.15 8.52 -13.84
C ILE A 17 -7.21 9.36 -14.69
N THR A 18 -6.70 10.44 -14.12
CA THR A 18 -5.79 11.37 -14.80
C THR A 18 -4.41 11.39 -14.13
N PRO A 19 -3.35 11.84 -14.84
CA PRO A 19 -2.01 11.98 -14.26
C PRO A 19 -1.91 12.91 -13.03
N ASN A 20 -2.90 13.79 -12.83
CA ASN A 20 -2.95 14.71 -11.69
C ASN A 20 -3.52 14.06 -10.42
N MET A 21 -3.93 12.79 -10.48
CA MET A 21 -4.47 12.05 -9.34
C MET A 21 -3.40 11.22 -8.63
N VAL A 22 -3.64 11.00 -7.33
CA VAL A 22 -2.93 10.00 -6.53
C VAL A 22 -3.90 8.87 -6.22
N VAL A 23 -3.53 7.64 -6.56
CA VAL A 23 -4.33 6.44 -6.33
C VAL A 23 -3.66 5.59 -5.27
N CYS A 24 -4.39 5.31 -4.19
CA CYS A 24 -3.89 4.60 -3.01
C CYS A 24 -4.65 3.28 -2.84
N ASP A 25 -3.95 2.21 -2.48
CA ASP A 25 -4.56 0.95 -2.07
C ASP A 25 -4.07 0.55 -0.68
N VAL A 26 -4.95 -0.04 0.13
CA VAL A 26 -4.64 -0.47 1.51
C VAL A 26 -4.15 -1.92 1.57
N ILE A 27 -4.27 -2.67 0.47
CA ILE A 27 -3.82 -4.06 0.36
C ILE A 27 -2.28 -4.09 0.40
N PRO A 28 -1.66 -4.71 1.43
CA PRO A 28 -0.21 -4.72 1.57
C PRO A 28 0.45 -5.94 0.90
N ASN A 29 -0.30 -7.00 0.62
CA ASN A 29 0.21 -8.24 0.03
C ASN A 29 -0.83 -8.89 -0.92
N PRO A 30 -0.61 -8.90 -2.26
CA PRO A 30 0.52 -8.30 -2.96
C PRO A 30 0.38 -6.76 -3.01
N PRO A 31 1.48 -6.01 -2.88
CA PRO A 31 1.45 -4.53 -2.79
C PRO A 31 1.04 -3.85 -4.11
N TYR A 32 1.24 -4.52 -5.25
CA TYR A 32 0.82 -4.04 -6.57
C TYR A 32 -0.46 -4.74 -7.05
N THR A 33 -1.60 -4.20 -6.63
CA THR A 33 -2.93 -4.70 -7.03
C THR A 33 -3.27 -4.34 -8.47
N GLN A 34 -4.26 -5.01 -9.06
CA GLN A 34 -4.76 -4.66 -10.40
C GLN A 34 -5.30 -3.23 -10.45
N PHE A 35 -5.83 -2.72 -9.33
CA PHE A 35 -6.27 -1.34 -9.22
C PHE A 35 -5.10 -0.35 -9.41
N LEU A 36 -3.99 -0.54 -8.68
CA LEU A 36 -2.80 0.30 -8.82
C LEU A 36 -2.17 0.17 -10.20
N LYS A 37 -2.12 -1.04 -10.78
CA LYS A 37 -1.62 -1.26 -12.15
C LYS A 37 -2.44 -0.48 -13.19
N GLU A 38 -3.76 -0.50 -13.09
CA GLU A 38 -4.64 0.24 -14.01
C GLU A 38 -4.53 1.76 -13.86
N ALA A 39 -4.31 2.24 -12.64
CA ALA A 39 -4.06 3.66 -12.38
C ALA A 39 -2.70 4.10 -12.95
N GLN A 40 -1.65 3.30 -12.73
CA GLN A 40 -0.30 3.57 -13.25
C GLN A 40 -0.28 3.61 -14.79
N LYS A 41 -1.00 2.70 -15.46
CA LYS A 41 -1.16 2.72 -16.93
C LYS A 41 -1.72 4.04 -17.47
N ARG A 42 -2.46 4.79 -16.64
CA ARG A 42 -3.08 6.09 -16.99
C ARG A 42 -2.26 7.29 -16.49
N GLY A 43 -1.05 7.04 -16.02
CA GLY A 43 -0.10 8.08 -15.59
C GLY A 43 -0.35 8.63 -14.19
N ALA A 44 -1.31 8.09 -13.44
CA ALA A 44 -1.52 8.51 -12.06
C ALA A 44 -0.36 8.06 -11.17
N LYS A 45 -0.06 8.88 -10.15
CA LYS A 45 0.86 8.48 -9.08
C LYS A 45 0.17 7.42 -8.21
N ILE A 46 0.88 6.35 -7.88
CA ILE A 46 0.34 5.27 -7.05
C ILE A 46 1.00 5.23 -5.67
N LEU A 47 0.24 4.79 -4.66
CA LEU A 47 0.71 4.51 -3.30
C LEU A 47 0.19 3.12 -2.89
N ASP A 48 1.11 2.24 -2.51
CA ASP A 48 0.78 0.88 -2.07
C ASP A 48 0.37 0.81 -0.58
N GLY A 49 -0.13 -0.35 -0.18
CA GLY A 49 -0.58 -0.61 1.19
C GLY A 49 0.56 -0.86 2.18
N LEU A 50 1.80 -1.04 1.73
CA LEU A 50 2.94 -1.33 2.60
C LEU A 50 3.22 -0.14 3.52
N GLY A 51 3.20 1.07 2.95
CA GLY A 51 3.37 2.30 3.72
C GLY A 51 2.33 2.41 4.83
N MET A 52 1.06 2.21 4.49
CA MET A 52 -0.03 2.25 5.47
C MET A 52 0.18 1.24 6.61
N LEU A 53 0.56 -0.01 6.29
CA LEU A 53 0.82 -1.06 7.28
C LEU A 53 1.98 -0.72 8.22
N VAL A 54 3.05 -0.10 7.71
CA VAL A 54 4.19 0.34 8.54
C VAL A 54 3.78 1.48 9.46
N TYR A 55 3.16 2.54 8.92
CA TYR A 55 2.86 3.74 9.68
C TYR A 55 1.80 3.52 10.75
N GLN A 56 0.77 2.71 10.49
CA GLN A 56 -0.20 2.37 11.54
C GLN A 56 0.47 1.62 12.70
N GLY A 57 1.43 0.74 12.40
CA GLY A 57 2.18 0.00 13.41
C GLY A 57 3.14 0.90 14.19
N ALA A 58 3.76 1.87 13.51
CA ALA A 58 4.61 2.86 14.15
C ALA A 58 3.84 3.74 15.14
N ILE A 59 2.61 4.14 14.77
CA ILE A 59 1.71 4.87 15.68
C ILE A 59 1.35 4.01 16.89
N ALA A 60 0.95 2.75 16.68
CA ALA A 60 0.61 1.84 17.77
C ALA A 60 1.82 1.61 18.72
N PHE A 61 3.01 1.41 18.17
CA PHE A 61 4.24 1.27 18.94
C PHE A 61 4.50 2.49 19.82
N LYS A 62 4.33 3.71 19.28
CA LYS A 62 4.50 4.95 20.04
C LYS A 62 3.45 5.08 21.15
N LEU A 63 2.19 4.74 20.87
CA LEU A 63 1.12 4.78 21.86
C LEU A 63 1.37 3.82 23.03
N TRP A 64 1.94 2.64 22.76
CA TRP A 64 2.20 1.64 23.81
C TRP A 64 3.51 1.86 24.57
N THR A 65 4.55 2.32 23.89
CA THR A 65 5.91 2.38 24.46
C THR A 65 6.34 3.80 24.84
N GLY A 66 5.63 4.83 24.37
CA GLY A 66 6.05 6.22 24.46
C GLY A 66 7.26 6.59 23.59
N SER A 67 7.81 5.64 22.82
CA SER A 67 9.02 5.82 22.01
C SER A 67 8.69 5.80 20.51
N ASP A 68 9.46 6.52 19.70
CA ASP A 68 9.30 6.47 18.24
C ASP A 68 9.72 5.11 17.67
N ALA A 69 8.91 4.58 16.76
CA ALA A 69 9.18 3.30 16.14
C ALA A 69 10.30 3.40 15.09
N PRO A 70 11.14 2.37 14.93
CA PRO A 70 12.15 2.34 13.87
C PRO A 70 11.52 2.02 12.50
N ILE A 71 10.91 3.02 11.86
CA ILE A 71 10.12 2.89 10.63
C ILE A 71 10.88 2.16 9.51
N GLU A 72 12.15 2.51 9.27
CA GLU A 72 12.95 1.88 8.21
C GLU A 72 13.19 0.38 8.47
N ILE A 73 13.35 -0.02 9.73
CA ILE A 73 13.48 -1.43 10.10
C ILE A 73 12.16 -2.15 9.87
N MET A 74 11.04 -1.57 10.29
CA MET A 74 9.71 -2.14 10.08
C MET A 74 9.41 -2.34 8.59
N LYS A 75 9.71 -1.34 7.78
CA LYS A 75 9.54 -1.39 6.32
C LYS A 75 10.40 -2.47 5.70
N LYS A 76 11.69 -2.52 6.03
CA LYS A 76 12.63 -3.54 5.51
C LYS A 76 12.22 -4.95 5.89
N SER A 77 11.75 -5.16 7.12
CA SER A 77 11.26 -6.46 7.59
C SER A 77 10.03 -6.92 6.80
N LEU A 78 9.07 -6.03 6.56
CA LEU A 78 7.87 -6.37 5.79
C LEU A 78 8.16 -6.59 4.30
N SER A 79 9.04 -5.79 3.69
CA SER A 79 9.50 -6.01 2.32
C SER A 79 10.10 -7.40 2.15
N LYS A 80 10.98 -7.81 3.09
CA LYS A 80 11.56 -9.16 3.11
C LYS A 80 10.50 -10.25 3.22
N GLU A 81 9.52 -10.09 4.10
CA GLU A 81 8.45 -11.08 4.31
C GLU A 81 7.54 -11.22 3.08
N PHE A 82 7.29 -10.12 2.36
CA PHE A 82 6.44 -10.11 1.16
C PHE A 82 7.21 -10.39 -0.13
N GLY A 83 8.53 -10.59 -0.07
CA GLY A 83 9.36 -10.92 -1.22
C GLY A 83 9.47 -9.80 -2.26
N ILE A 84 9.40 -8.54 -1.81
CA ILE A 84 9.49 -7.31 -2.63
C ILE A 84 10.68 -6.44 -2.23
#